data_AF-A0A4V6J2Q1-F1
#
_entry.id   AF-A0A4V6J2Q1-F1
#
_cell.length_a   1.000
_cell.length_b   1.000
_cell.length_c   1.000
_cell.angle_alpha   90.00
_cell.angle_beta   90.00
_cell.angle_gamma   90.00
#
_symmetry.space_group_name_H-M   'P 1'
#
loop_
_entity.id
_entity.type
_entity.pdbx_description
1 polymer ?
#
loop_
_entity_poly.entity_id
_entity_poly.type
_entity_poly.pdbx_seq_one_letter_code
_entity_poly.pdbx_strand_id
1 'polypeptide(L)'
;METSMAEDVREQKMTLAPESFFFMSPYRSFSTSGCFRRFSHSAAGGDALSGEFQQKMAAAFQEAKAAGISKPVMVGAIPFDTRQPSELFIPERWETFSRTGKQRSARYAVGPGSDGRSGPPGDPEQDAFMAMVEARERADRHGRKSIGRAVAADRYHHRGSAWTAVRCWSA
;
A
#
# COMPACT_ATOMS: atom_id res chain seq x y z
N MET A 1 33.78 23.83 33.61
CA MET A 1 33.94 23.74 32.15
C MET A 1 33.06 22.57 31.71
N GLU A 2 31.74 22.75 31.63
CA GLU A 2 31.00 23.35 30.49
C GLU A 2 31.33 22.65 29.17
N THR A 3 30.47 21.70 28.78
CA THR A 3 29.87 21.56 27.44
C THR A 3 28.94 20.32 27.44
N SER A 4 27.75 20.52 28.01
CA SER A 4 26.58 19.67 27.77
C SER A 4 25.99 20.09 26.42
N MET A 5 26.24 19.31 25.36
CA MET A 5 25.61 19.48 24.04
C MET A 5 25.45 18.11 23.38
N ALA A 6 24.31 17.47 23.64
CA ALA A 6 23.76 16.50 22.71
C ALA A 6 22.24 16.65 22.80
N GLU A 7 21.70 17.26 21.76
CA GLU A 7 20.31 17.64 21.63
C GLU A 7 19.37 16.48 21.92
N ASP A 8 18.33 16.81 22.67
CA ASP A 8 17.14 16.03 22.94
C ASP A 8 16.39 15.82 21.61
N VAL A 9 16.87 14.89 20.78
CA VAL A 9 16.15 14.43 19.60
C VAL A 9 14.99 13.59 20.12
N ARG A 10 13.90 14.29 20.46
CA ARG A 10 12.64 13.71 20.86
C ARG A 10 12.25 12.64 19.86
N GLU A 11 12.41 11.40 20.29
CA GLU A 11 12.06 10.20 19.57
C GLU A 11 10.53 10.12 19.47
N GLN A 12 9.97 10.76 18.44
CA GLN A 12 8.57 10.57 18.09
C GLN A 12 8.39 9.16 17.55
N LYS A 13 7.93 8.28 18.44
CA LYS A 13 7.35 6.97 18.15
C LYS A 13 6.24 7.13 17.09
N MET A 14 6.60 7.02 15.81
CA MET A 14 5.64 7.08 14.71
C MET A 14 4.92 5.73 14.58
N THR A 15 3.99 5.45 15.49
CA THR A 15 2.80 4.71 15.10
C THR A 15 2.02 5.65 14.19
N LEU A 16 1.92 5.34 12.90
CA LEU A 16 1.11 6.13 11.97
C LEU A 16 -0.28 6.27 12.59
N ALA A 17 -0.70 7.52 12.84
CA ALA A 17 -2.03 7.79 13.37
C ALA A 17 -3.07 7.20 12.42
N PRO A 18 -4.23 6.73 12.93
CA PRO A 18 -5.36 6.41 12.06
C PRO A 18 -5.65 7.66 11.20
N GLU A 19 -5.70 7.50 9.88
CA GLU A 19 -5.73 8.60 8.89
C GLU A 19 -4.37 9.30 8.61
N SER A 20 -3.27 8.55 8.66
CA SER A 20 -1.97 8.96 8.08
C SER A 20 -1.48 7.95 7.05
N PHE A 21 -0.86 8.46 5.97
CA PHE A 21 -0.27 7.66 4.92
C PHE A 21 1.24 7.92 4.88
N PHE A 22 2.02 6.89 4.59
CA PHE A 22 3.47 6.98 4.47
C PHE A 22 3.92 6.39 3.14
N PHE A 23 4.63 7.18 2.35
CA PHE A 23 5.19 6.75 1.09
C PHE A 23 6.67 7.09 1.02
N MET A 24 7.48 6.12 0.65
CA MET A 24 8.93 6.29 0.57
C MET A 24 9.46 5.66 -0.72
N SER A 25 9.78 6.50 -1.69
CA SER A 25 10.37 6.09 -2.97
C SER A 25 11.64 6.90 -3.28
N PRO A 26 12.49 6.45 -4.22
CA PRO A 26 13.64 7.23 -4.69
C PRO A 26 13.25 8.59 -5.29
N TYR A 27 12.04 8.70 -5.86
CA TYR A 27 11.58 9.93 -6.49
C TYR A 27 11.01 10.93 -5.46
N ARG A 28 10.05 10.48 -4.65
CA ARG A 28 9.45 11.30 -3.58
C ARG A 28 9.19 10.45 -2.34
N SER A 29 9.43 11.08 -1.19
CA SER A 29 9.17 10.50 0.12
C SER A 29 8.38 11.52 0.93
N PHE A 30 7.20 11.14 1.39
CA PHE A 30 6.31 12.02 2.12
C PHE A 30 5.38 11.26 3.04
N SER A 31 4.91 11.92 4.08
CA SER A 31 3.85 11.45 4.96
C SER A 31 2.65 12.38 4.88
N THR A 32 1.48 11.88 5.23
CA THR A 32 0.23 12.65 5.25
C THR A 32 -0.38 12.64 6.64
N SER A 33 -1.18 13.66 6.93
CA SER A 33 -1.91 13.78 8.19
C SER A 33 -3.34 14.24 7.91
N GLY A 34 -4.29 13.63 8.63
CA GLY A 34 -5.71 13.92 8.51
C GLY A 34 -6.34 13.35 7.24
N CYS A 35 -7.66 13.42 7.18
CA CYS A 35 -8.46 12.92 6.06
C CYS A 35 -9.54 13.95 5.73
N PHE A 36 -9.31 14.70 4.64
CA PHE A 36 -10.29 15.67 4.15
C PHE A 36 -11.47 14.96 3.47
N ARG A 37 -11.17 13.94 2.66
CA ARG A 37 -12.19 13.19 1.92
C ARG A 37 -11.73 11.78 1.61
N ARG A 38 -12.57 10.79 1.94
CA ARG A 38 -12.45 9.42 1.41
C ARG A 38 -13.01 9.32 0.00
N PHE A 39 -12.39 8.48 -0.80
CA PHE A 39 -12.68 8.26 -2.21
C PHE A 39 -12.78 6.75 -2.46
N SER A 40 -14.02 6.25 -2.44
CA SER A 40 -14.32 4.82 -2.57
C SER A 40 -15.12 4.55 -3.85
N HIS A 41 -14.39 4.54 -4.98
CA HIS A 41 -14.95 4.27 -6.30
C HIS A 41 -14.15 3.19 -7.01
N SER A 42 -14.83 2.44 -7.88
CA SER A 42 -14.19 1.48 -8.77
C SER A 42 -13.25 2.21 -9.74
N ALA A 43 -12.03 1.71 -9.86
CA ALA A 43 -11.03 2.18 -10.82
C ALA A 43 -11.15 1.52 -12.20
N ALA A 44 -12.24 0.77 -12.47
CA ALA A 44 -12.46 0.13 -13.76
C ALA A 44 -12.62 1.20 -14.85
N GLY A 45 -11.86 1.06 -15.94
CA GLY A 45 -11.80 2.10 -16.99
C GLY A 45 -11.16 3.41 -16.53
N GLY A 46 -10.35 3.40 -15.46
CA GLY A 46 -9.67 4.57 -14.93
C GLY A 46 -8.63 5.19 -15.87
N ASP A 47 -8.29 4.53 -16.98
CA ASP A 47 -7.48 5.05 -18.08
C ASP A 47 -8.23 6.08 -18.94
N ALA A 48 -9.56 6.01 -18.99
CA ALA A 48 -10.38 6.98 -19.72
C ALA A 48 -10.50 8.29 -18.93
N LEU A 49 -9.89 9.37 -19.45
CA LEU A 49 -9.94 10.71 -18.82
C LEU A 49 -11.36 11.25 -18.69
N SER A 50 -12.26 10.86 -19.59
CA SER A 50 -13.68 11.18 -19.54
C SER A 50 -14.51 10.14 -18.77
N GLY A 51 -13.88 9.11 -18.21
CA GLY A 51 -14.55 8.07 -17.42
C GLY A 51 -14.99 8.56 -16.04
N GLU A 52 -15.95 7.84 -15.45
CA GLU A 52 -16.57 8.20 -14.17
C GLU A 52 -15.53 8.36 -13.04
N PHE A 53 -14.57 7.45 -12.95
CA PHE A 53 -13.51 7.50 -11.94
C PHE A 53 -12.70 8.80 -12.02
N GLN A 54 -12.25 9.17 -13.22
CA GLN A 54 -11.44 10.37 -13.46
C GLN A 54 -12.24 11.66 -13.20
N GLN A 55 -13.51 11.71 -13.63
CA GLN A 55 -14.39 12.84 -13.35
C GLN A 55 -14.62 13.04 -11.85
N LYS A 56 -14.92 11.96 -11.11
CA LYS A 56 -15.08 12.03 -9.65
C LYS A 56 -13.80 12.43 -8.94
N MET A 57 -12.65 11.93 -9.39
CA MET A 57 -11.35 12.30 -8.83
C MET A 57 -11.06 13.79 -9.08
N ALA A 58 -11.33 14.29 -10.28
CA ALA A 58 -11.18 15.71 -10.61
C ALA A 58 -12.08 16.60 -9.74
N ALA A 59 -13.35 16.21 -9.55
CA ALA A 59 -14.27 16.91 -8.65
C ALA A 59 -13.76 16.92 -7.21
N ALA A 60 -13.29 15.78 -6.68
CA ALA A 60 -12.71 15.70 -5.35
C ALA A 60 -11.49 16.64 -5.18
N PHE A 61 -10.64 16.75 -6.19
CA PHE A 61 -9.52 17.71 -6.18
C PHE A 61 -9.98 19.16 -6.25
N GLN A 62 -11.02 19.49 -7.03
CA GLN A 62 -11.57 20.83 -7.09
C GLN A 62 -12.15 21.24 -5.74
N GLU A 63 -12.88 20.34 -5.08
CA GLU A 63 -13.46 20.58 -3.76
C GLU A 63 -12.39 20.76 -2.67
N ALA A 64 -11.32 19.95 -2.71
CA ALA A 64 -10.18 20.14 -1.80
C ALA A 64 -9.50 21.51 -1.99
N LYS A 65 -9.32 21.96 -3.24
CA LYS A 65 -8.76 23.29 -3.53
C LYS A 65 -9.69 24.41 -3.05
N ALA A 66 -11.00 24.26 -3.27
CA ALA A 66 -12.01 25.22 -2.81
C ALA A 66 -12.06 25.32 -1.27
N ALA A 67 -11.78 24.21 -0.57
CA ALA A 67 -11.65 24.16 0.88
C ALA A 67 -10.30 24.71 1.40
N GLY A 68 -9.41 25.22 0.53
CA GLY A 68 -8.14 25.83 0.92
C GLY A 68 -6.95 24.86 1.02
N ILE A 69 -7.10 23.59 0.60
CA ILE A 69 -5.97 22.65 0.59
C ILE A 69 -5.05 22.98 -0.59
N SER A 70 -3.87 23.52 -0.28
CA SER A 70 -2.86 23.84 -1.29
C SER A 70 -2.22 22.55 -1.83
N LYS A 71 -2.20 22.39 -3.16
CA LYS A 71 -1.62 21.20 -3.84
C LYS A 71 -2.15 19.87 -3.27
N PRO A 72 -3.46 19.59 -3.40
CA PRO A 72 -4.04 18.36 -2.88
C PRO A 72 -3.43 17.14 -3.58
N VAL A 73 -3.25 16.07 -2.82
CA VAL A 73 -2.78 14.76 -3.29
C VAL A 73 -3.84 13.72 -2.99
N MET A 74 -3.87 12.62 -3.74
CA MET A 74 -4.70 11.46 -3.44
C MET A 74 -3.78 10.28 -3.15
N VAL A 75 -4.03 9.58 -2.04
CA VAL A 75 -3.21 8.49 -1.54
C VAL A 75 -4.08 7.31 -1.13
N GLY A 76 -3.49 6.11 -1.07
CA GLY A 76 -4.17 4.89 -0.68
C GLY A 76 -3.87 3.73 -1.62
N ALA A 77 -4.81 2.80 -1.75
CA ALA A 77 -4.64 1.59 -2.56
C ALA A 77 -5.84 1.34 -3.50
N ILE A 78 -5.53 0.78 -4.67
CA ILE A 78 -6.53 0.25 -5.62
C ILE A 78 -6.45 -1.28 -5.56
N PRO A 79 -7.58 -1.98 -5.39
CA PRO A 79 -7.60 -3.44 -5.38
C PRO A 79 -7.18 -4.03 -6.72
N PHE A 80 -6.71 -5.28 -6.71
CA PHE A 80 -6.29 -5.98 -7.93
C PHE A 80 -7.42 -6.09 -8.96
N ASP A 81 -8.65 -6.38 -8.49
CA ASP A 81 -9.85 -6.25 -9.31
C ASP A 81 -10.35 -4.80 -9.24
N THR A 82 -10.08 -4.03 -10.30
CA THR A 82 -10.40 -2.60 -10.36
C THR A 82 -11.91 -2.30 -10.33
N ARG A 83 -12.77 -3.32 -10.50
CA ARG A 83 -14.23 -3.19 -10.32
C ARG A 83 -14.62 -3.04 -8.85
N GLN A 84 -13.76 -3.51 -7.93
CA GLN A 84 -13.97 -3.31 -6.50
C GLN A 84 -13.69 -1.85 -6.12
N PRO A 85 -14.34 -1.33 -5.08
CA PRO A 85 -14.08 0.03 -4.60
C PRO A 85 -12.63 0.21 -4.18
N SER A 86 -12.05 1.36 -4.53
CA SER A 86 -10.70 1.73 -4.08
C SER A 86 -10.73 2.23 -2.63
N GLU A 87 -9.60 2.12 -1.93
CA GLU A 87 -9.40 2.69 -0.60
C GLU A 87 -8.44 3.88 -0.73
N LEU A 88 -8.97 4.99 -1.26
CA LEU A 88 -8.23 6.23 -1.50
C LEU A 88 -8.77 7.36 -0.63
N PHE A 89 -7.94 8.35 -0.33
CA PHE A 89 -8.38 9.58 0.31
C PHE A 89 -7.48 10.77 -0.03
N ILE A 90 -8.03 11.97 0.14
CA ILE A 90 -7.29 13.24 0.12
C ILE A 90 -6.98 13.60 1.57
N PRO A 91 -5.69 13.72 1.96
CA PRO A 91 -5.33 14.16 3.29
C PRO A 91 -5.49 15.67 3.43
N GLU A 92 -5.55 16.15 4.66
CA GLU A 92 -5.57 17.59 4.93
C GLU A 92 -4.20 18.23 4.63
N ARG A 93 -3.12 17.53 5.00
CA ARG A 93 -1.74 18.00 4.86
C ARG A 93 -0.80 16.86 4.48
N TRP A 94 0.29 17.20 3.81
CA TRP A 94 1.38 16.28 3.51
C TRP A 94 2.74 16.99 3.60
N GLU A 95 3.76 16.24 4.03
CA GLU A 95 5.10 16.77 4.29
C GLU A 95 6.15 15.83 3.70
N THR A 96 7.14 16.41 3.02
CA THR A 96 8.26 15.64 2.47
C THR A 96 9.32 15.36 3.53
N PHE A 97 9.98 14.21 3.43
CA PHE A 97 11.11 13.87 4.28
C PHE A 97 12.27 13.26 3.47
N SER A 98 13.48 13.28 4.03
CA SER A 98 14.64 12.63 3.43
C SER A 98 14.57 11.11 3.59
N ARG A 99 14.57 10.39 2.47
CA ARG A 99 14.62 8.91 2.46
C ARG A 99 15.83 8.38 3.22
N THR A 100 17.03 8.90 2.95
CA THR A 100 18.26 8.42 3.60
C THR A 100 18.26 8.72 5.10
N GLY A 101 17.73 9.89 5.49
CA GLY A 101 17.50 10.25 6.89
C GLY A 101 16.56 9.25 7.58
N LYS A 102 15.41 8.97 6.95
CA LYS A 102 14.41 8.05 7.50
C LYS A 102 14.91 6.60 7.58
N GLN A 103 15.71 6.17 6.60
CA GLN A 103 16.36 4.85 6.63
C GLN A 103 17.38 4.73 7.76
N ARG A 104 18.14 5.79 8.04
CA ARG A 104 19.07 5.81 9.18
C ARG A 104 18.31 5.76 10.49
N SER A 105 17.30 6.60 10.68
CA SER A 105 16.51 6.62 11.92
C SER A 105 15.78 5.30 12.16
N ALA A 106 15.27 4.65 11.11
CA ALA A 106 14.59 3.36 11.23
C ALA A 106 15.49 2.23 11.74
N ARG A 107 16.82 2.34 11.64
CA ARG A 107 17.75 1.34 12.19
C ARG A 107 17.83 1.37 13.70
N TYR A 108 17.59 2.54 14.29
CA TYR A 108 17.65 2.75 15.74
C TYR A 108 16.25 2.72 16.38
N ALA A 109 15.20 2.64 15.56
CA ALA A 109 13.84 2.47 16.05
C ALA A 109 13.73 1.13 16.80
N VAL A 110 13.44 1.20 18.09
CA VAL A 110 13.16 0.01 18.89
C VAL A 110 11.88 -0.63 18.34
N GLY A 111 12.02 -1.81 17.75
CA GLY A 111 10.88 -2.58 17.25
C GLY A 111 9.95 -2.98 18.39
N PRO A 112 8.64 -3.12 18.13
CA PRO A 112 7.77 -3.79 19.09
C PRO A 112 8.36 -5.18 19.39
N GLY A 113 8.33 -5.59 20.66
CA GLY A 113 8.88 -6.86 21.11
C GLY A 113 8.40 -8.00 20.22
N SER A 114 9.26 -9.00 20.00
CA SER A 114 8.96 -10.15 19.15
C SER A 114 7.69 -10.84 19.64
N ASP A 115 6.57 -10.60 18.96
CA ASP A 115 5.35 -11.32 19.24
C ASP A 115 5.54 -12.78 18.82
N GLY A 116 5.19 -13.70 19.71
CA GLY A 116 5.45 -15.13 19.53
C GLY A 116 4.76 -15.63 18.26
N ARG A 117 5.53 -15.89 17.20
CA ARG A 117 5.01 -16.26 15.88
C ARG A 117 4.32 -17.61 15.94
N SER A 118 2.99 -17.60 16.08
CA SER A 118 2.12 -18.77 15.98
C SER A 118 1.00 -18.50 14.95
N GLY A 119 1.37 -18.59 13.67
CA GLY A 119 0.43 -18.43 12.56
C GLY A 119 -0.19 -19.77 12.11
N PRO A 120 -1.46 -19.80 11.67
CA PRO A 120 -2.01 -20.95 10.93
C PRO A 120 -1.24 -21.20 9.62
N PRO A 121 -1.36 -22.38 8.99
CA PRO A 121 -0.75 -22.68 7.69
C PRO A 121 -1.22 -21.69 6.59
N GLY A 122 -0.44 -21.59 5.51
CA GLY A 122 -0.76 -20.76 4.34
C GLY A 122 -2.06 -21.20 3.66
N ASP A 123 -2.73 -20.26 3.00
CA ASP A 123 -3.98 -20.47 2.27
C ASP A 123 -3.81 -20.04 0.79
N PRO A 124 -3.72 -21.00 -0.15
CA PRO A 124 -3.91 -22.45 0.03
C PRO A 124 -2.66 -23.18 0.53
N GLU A 125 -2.85 -24.41 1.04
CA GLU A 125 -1.73 -25.31 1.35
C GLU A 125 -0.85 -25.56 0.11
N GLN A 126 0.44 -25.81 0.31
CA GLN A 126 1.43 -25.91 -0.76
C GLN A 126 1.02 -26.91 -1.87
N ASP A 127 0.55 -28.09 -1.50
CA ASP A 127 0.15 -29.11 -2.48
C ASP A 127 -1.06 -28.66 -3.30
N ALA A 128 -2.02 -27.98 -2.67
CA ALA A 128 -3.16 -27.38 -3.36
C ALA A 128 -2.73 -26.24 -4.28
N PHE A 129 -1.77 -25.40 -3.85
CA PHE A 129 -1.20 -24.37 -4.69
C PHE A 129 -0.50 -24.94 -5.93
N MET A 130 0.35 -25.96 -5.75
CA MET A 130 1.05 -26.63 -6.86
C MET A 130 0.05 -27.30 -7.81
N ALA A 131 -0.98 -27.97 -7.28
CA ALA A 131 -2.03 -28.56 -8.11
C ALA A 131 -2.77 -27.52 -8.97
N MET A 132 -3.04 -26.32 -8.45
CA MET A 132 -3.62 -25.23 -9.24
C MET A 132 -2.70 -24.76 -10.37
N VAL A 133 -1.39 -24.66 -10.11
CA VAL A 133 -0.39 -24.29 -11.14
C VAL A 133 -0.36 -25.35 -12.23
N GLU A 134 -0.29 -26.64 -11.87
CA GLU A 134 -0.30 -27.71 -12.87
C GLU A 134 -1.61 -27.77 -13.68
N ALA A 135 -2.76 -27.59 -13.02
CA ALA A 135 -4.05 -27.54 -13.69
C ALA A 135 -4.10 -26.40 -14.71
N ARG A 136 -3.50 -25.25 -14.37
CA ARG A 136 -3.39 -24.10 -15.27
C ARG A 136 -2.51 -24.40 -16.48
N GLU A 137 -1.34 -24.98 -16.29
CA GLU A 137 -0.46 -25.39 -17.40
C GLU A 137 -1.13 -26.41 -18.33
N ARG A 138 -1.83 -27.41 -17.77
CA ARG A 138 -2.59 -28.39 -18.57
C ARG A 138 -3.68 -27.70 -19.40
N ALA A 139 -4.38 -26.72 -18.85
CA ALA A 139 -5.41 -25.97 -19.58
C ALA A 139 -4.86 -25.16 -20.76
N ASP A 140 -3.66 -24.60 -20.61
CA ASP A 140 -3.00 -23.84 -21.68
C ASP A 140 -2.46 -24.78 -22.78
N ARG A 141 -1.86 -25.94 -22.43
CA ARG A 141 -1.40 -26.94 -23.40
C ARG A 141 -2.53 -27.52 -24.27
N HIS A 142 -3.72 -27.68 -23.71
CA HIS A 142 -4.86 -28.25 -24.41
C HIS A 142 -5.68 -27.23 -25.23
N GLY A 143 -5.14 -26.03 -25.49
CA GLY A 143 -5.73 -25.03 -26.38
C GLY A 143 -7.11 -24.54 -25.93
N ARG A 144 -7.48 -24.80 -24.66
CA ARG A 144 -8.84 -24.59 -24.16
C ARG A 144 -9.13 -23.11 -23.86
N LYS A 145 -8.09 -22.27 -23.76
CA LYS A 145 -8.15 -20.79 -23.68
C LYS A 145 -6.88 -20.18 -24.28
N SER A 146 -7.01 -19.15 -25.11
CA SER A 146 -5.90 -18.37 -25.67
C SER A 146 -5.35 -17.35 -24.66
N ILE A 147 -4.74 -17.83 -23.58
CA ILE A 147 -4.17 -16.95 -22.55
C ILE A 147 -2.64 -17.00 -22.66
N GLY A 148 -2.01 -15.84 -22.89
CA GLY A 148 -0.55 -15.74 -23.07
C GLY A 148 0.27 -15.83 -21.78
N ARG A 149 -0.33 -15.51 -20.62
CA ARG A 149 0.33 -15.60 -19.30
C ARG A 149 -0.70 -15.63 -18.17
N ALA A 150 -0.41 -16.37 -17.11
CA ALA A 150 -1.14 -16.33 -15.85
C ALA A 150 -0.17 -16.15 -14.67
N VAL A 151 -0.66 -15.58 -13.57
CA VAL A 151 0.08 -15.40 -12.32
C VAL A 151 -0.75 -16.02 -11.21
N ALA A 152 -0.16 -16.93 -10.45
CA ALA A 152 -0.75 -17.52 -9.24
C ALA A 152 -0.12 -16.87 -8.00
N ALA A 153 -0.92 -16.67 -6.96
CA ALA A 153 -0.48 -16.08 -5.69
C ALA A 153 -1.06 -16.87 -4.51
N ASP A 154 -0.35 -16.85 -3.38
CA ASP A 154 -0.68 -17.53 -2.13
C ASP A 154 -0.66 -16.49 -0.98
N ARG A 155 -1.43 -16.73 0.09
CA ARG A 155 -1.57 -15.83 1.23
C ARG A 155 -1.14 -16.53 2.53
N TYR A 156 -0.32 -15.83 3.31
CA TYR A 156 0.01 -16.23 4.68
C TYR A 156 -0.78 -15.41 5.70
N HIS A 157 -1.46 -16.10 6.61
CA HIS A 157 -2.14 -15.48 7.72
C HIS A 157 -1.28 -15.54 8.99
N HIS A 158 -0.99 -14.39 9.59
CA HIS A 158 -0.43 -14.30 10.94
C HIS A 158 -1.51 -13.84 11.90
N ARG A 159 -1.71 -14.56 13.01
CA ARG A 159 -2.48 -14.02 14.15
C ARG A 159 -1.74 -12.79 14.66
N GLY A 160 -2.43 -11.65 14.72
CA GLY A 160 -1.89 -10.39 15.25
C GLY A 160 -1.51 -9.33 14.22
N SER A 161 -1.38 -9.63 12.92
CA SER A 161 -1.21 -8.63 11.84
C SER A 161 -1.29 -9.30 10.46
N ALA A 162 -2.17 -8.82 9.58
CA ALA A 162 -2.25 -9.30 8.20
C ALA A 162 -1.15 -8.64 7.35
N TRP A 163 -0.15 -9.42 6.93
CA TRP A 163 0.82 -9.01 5.91
C TRP A 163 0.62 -9.89 4.67
N THR A 164 0.46 -9.28 3.49
CA THR A 164 0.45 -10.02 2.22
C THR A 164 1.85 -9.99 1.63
N ALA A 165 2.53 -11.14 1.60
CA ALA A 165 3.80 -11.30 0.90
C ALA A 165 3.55 -11.97 -0.46
N VAL A 166 3.81 -11.26 -1.56
CA VAL A 166 3.78 -11.83 -2.91
C VAL A 166 5.15 -12.43 -3.22
N ARG A 167 5.26 -13.76 -3.31
CA ARG A 167 6.44 -14.42 -3.87
C ARG A 167 6.24 -14.60 -5.38
N CYS A 168 7.02 -13.88 -6.17
CA CYS A 168 7.09 -14.07 -7.62
C CYS A 168 8.18 -15.12 -7.91
N TRP A 169 7.81 -16.26 -8.49
CA TRP A 169 8.75 -17.18 -9.12
C TRP A 169 8.74 -16.91 -10.63
N SER A 170 9.93 -16.76 -11.22
CA SER A 170 10.09 -16.87 -12.68
C SER A 170 10.49 -18.30 -12.98
N ALA A 171 9.71 -18.97 -13.84
CA ALA A 171 10.24 -20.06 -14.65
C ALA A 171 11.04 -19.46 -15.82
#